data_AF-A0A1I7TXF5-F1
#
_entry.id   AF-A0A1I7TXF5-F1
#
_cell.length_a   1.000
_cell.length_b   1.000
_cell.length_c   1.000
_cell.angle_alpha   90.00
_cell.angle_beta   90.00
_cell.angle_gamma   90.00
#
_symmetry.space_group_name_H-M   'P 1'
#
loop_
_entity.id
_entity.type
_entity.pdbx_description
1 polymer ?
#
loop_
_entity_poly.entity_id
_entity_poly.type
_entity_poly.pdbx_seq_one_letter_code
_entity_poly.pdbx_strand_id
1 'polypeptide(L)'
;MDQDSDSSDYPPKTEFDEDSYIDTKDLCRRIAIELKDNSIPQSVFAEKILCRSQGTLSDLLSNPKPWDKLKSGRKTFLRMQNWLNQSLDKKMAILEMNTEAVNRALGMSPPVPAKHSPRNPKAVWAGSNKKRIVFTNIQKKTLEAIFKRTERLSREMQQTIASHLQLDLESVLNFFMNARRRNRNSENDKNILDSESL
;
A
#
# COMPACT_ATOMS: atom_id res chain seq x y z
N MET A 1 -10.27 -49.40 -4.82
CA MET A 1 -9.26 -48.61 -5.57
C MET A 1 -10.04 -47.48 -6.19
N ASP A 2 -10.25 -46.44 -5.41
CA ASP A 2 -11.01 -45.27 -5.83
C ASP A 2 -10.15 -44.44 -6.79
N GLN A 3 -10.74 -44.11 -7.94
CA GLN A 3 -10.13 -43.29 -8.97
C GLN A 3 -10.23 -41.82 -8.54
N ASP A 4 -9.10 -41.24 -8.11
CA ASP A 4 -8.97 -39.81 -7.92
C ASP A 4 -9.07 -39.12 -9.28
N SER A 5 -10.26 -38.56 -9.55
CA SER A 5 -10.59 -37.79 -10.73
C SER A 5 -10.20 -36.33 -10.52
N ASP A 6 -9.22 -35.91 -11.32
CA ASP A 6 -9.06 -34.59 -11.93
C ASP A 6 -9.01 -33.36 -10.99
N SER A 7 -7.79 -33.03 -10.54
CA SER A 7 -7.45 -31.74 -9.92
C SER A 7 -6.79 -30.82 -10.95
N SER A 8 -7.53 -30.45 -12.00
CA SER A 8 -7.07 -29.60 -13.11
C SER A 8 -7.54 -28.13 -13.02
N ASP A 9 -8.44 -27.79 -12.08
CA ASP A 9 -9.02 -26.44 -11.98
C ASP A 9 -8.23 -25.44 -11.10
N TYR A 10 -7.01 -25.79 -10.66
CA TYR A 10 -6.17 -24.81 -9.98
C TYR A 10 -5.48 -23.90 -10.99
N PRO A 11 -5.59 -22.57 -10.86
CA PRO A 11 -4.86 -21.67 -11.74
C PRO A 11 -3.37 -21.99 -11.63
N PRO A 12 -2.65 -22.01 -12.77
CA PRO A 12 -1.28 -22.49 -12.81
C PRO A 12 -0.43 -21.71 -11.81
N LYS A 13 0.32 -22.43 -10.96
CA LYS A 13 1.45 -21.85 -10.23
C LYS A 13 2.39 -21.29 -11.29
N THR A 14 2.35 -19.98 -11.48
CA THR A 14 3.09 -19.32 -12.55
C THR A 14 4.45 -18.86 -12.04
N GLU A 15 5.47 -19.34 -12.74
CA GLU A 15 6.90 -19.06 -12.60
C GLU A 15 7.21 -17.59 -12.93
N PHE A 16 6.84 -16.67 -12.05
CA PHE A 16 7.49 -15.36 -12.07
C PHE A 16 8.65 -15.39 -11.10
N ASP A 17 9.87 -15.37 -11.65
CA ASP A 17 11.09 -15.18 -10.87
C ASP A 17 10.89 -13.94 -9.97
N GLU A 18 11.18 -14.07 -8.67
CA GLU A 18 11.11 -12.94 -7.73
C GLU A 18 12.02 -11.77 -8.15
N ASP A 19 12.92 -12.01 -9.10
CA ASP A 19 13.86 -11.07 -9.71
C ASP A 19 13.37 -10.42 -11.01
N SER A 20 12.15 -10.72 -11.48
CA SER A 20 11.58 -10.08 -12.67
C SER A 20 11.39 -8.57 -12.42
N TYR A 21 12.05 -7.74 -13.22
CA TYR A 21 11.87 -6.28 -13.17
C TYR A 21 10.44 -5.90 -13.59
N ILE A 22 9.77 -5.08 -12.78
CA ILE A 22 8.42 -4.57 -13.05
C ILE A 22 8.45 -3.05 -13.05
N ASP A 23 8.00 -2.42 -14.12
CA ASP A 23 7.67 -0.99 -14.07
C ASP A 23 6.41 -0.78 -13.21
N THR A 24 6.64 -0.44 -11.95
CA THR A 24 5.57 -0.18 -10.97
C THR A 24 4.61 0.94 -11.38
N LYS A 25 5.07 1.94 -12.14
CA LYS A 25 4.22 3.07 -12.56
C LYS A 25 3.28 2.63 -13.66
N ASP A 26 3.82 1.97 -14.69
CA ASP A 26 3.01 1.46 -15.78
C ASP A 26 2.02 0.39 -15.30
N LEU A 27 2.48 -0.54 -14.46
CA LEU A 27 1.61 -1.56 -13.88
C LEU A 27 0.45 -0.92 -13.10
N CYS A 28 0.71 0.06 -12.24
CA CYS A 28 -0.36 0.75 -11.51
C CYS A 28 -1.34 1.48 -12.45
N ARG A 29 -0.84 2.11 -13.52
CA ARG A 29 -1.69 2.73 -14.54
C ARG A 29 -2.61 1.70 -15.20
N ARG A 30 -2.05 0.57 -15.65
CA ARG A 30 -2.80 -0.50 -16.32
C ARG A 30 -3.83 -1.11 -15.39
N ILE A 31 -3.50 -1.36 -14.12
CA ILE A 31 -4.46 -1.81 -13.11
C ILE A 31 -5.58 -0.80 -12.93
N ALA A 32 -5.27 0.50 -12.84
CA ALA A 32 -6.29 1.53 -12.67
C ALA A 32 -7.28 1.58 -13.85
N ILE A 33 -6.77 1.43 -15.08
CA ILE A 33 -7.60 1.35 -16.30
C ILE A 33 -8.43 0.07 -16.28
N GLU A 34 -7.82 -1.09 -16.05
CA GLU A 34 -8.49 -2.39 -16.05
C GLU A 34 -9.65 -2.43 -15.04
N LEU A 35 -9.44 -1.89 -13.83
CA LEU A 35 -10.49 -1.82 -12.82
C LEU A 35 -11.64 -0.92 -13.26
N LYS A 36 -11.35 0.18 -13.96
CA LYS A 36 -12.35 1.12 -14.44
C LYS A 36 -13.17 0.53 -15.59
N ASP A 37 -12.51 -0.03 -16.58
CA ASP A 37 -13.15 -0.54 -17.81
C ASP A 37 -14.07 -1.74 -17.51
N ASN A 38 -13.68 -2.55 -16.52
CA ASN A 38 -14.46 -3.71 -16.09
C ASN A 38 -15.40 -3.41 -14.90
N SER A 39 -15.55 -2.15 -14.50
CA SER A 39 -16.39 -1.73 -13.35
C SER A 39 -16.08 -2.46 -12.04
N ILE A 40 -14.81 -2.79 -11.80
CA ILE A 40 -14.35 -3.49 -10.61
C ILE A 40 -14.05 -2.47 -9.50
N PRO A 41 -14.75 -2.52 -8.35
CA PRO A 41 -14.45 -1.63 -7.24
C PRO A 41 -13.05 -1.89 -6.67
N GLN A 42 -12.30 -0.82 -6.40
CA GLN A 42 -10.97 -0.91 -5.77
C GLN A 42 -10.99 -1.68 -4.45
N SER A 43 -12.08 -1.62 -3.68
CA SER A 43 -12.24 -2.37 -2.44
C SER A 43 -12.19 -3.89 -2.68
N VAL A 44 -12.91 -4.36 -3.69
CA VAL A 44 -12.97 -5.78 -4.06
C VAL A 44 -11.58 -6.25 -4.49
N PHE A 45 -10.93 -5.52 -5.39
CA PHE A 45 -9.58 -5.88 -5.84
C PHE A 45 -8.55 -5.86 -4.69
N ALA A 46 -8.58 -4.82 -3.85
CA ALA A 46 -7.66 -4.70 -2.71
C ALA A 46 -7.81 -5.86 -1.73
N GLU A 47 -9.04 -6.29 -1.45
CA GLU A 47 -9.33 -7.38 -0.54
C GLU A 47 -8.94 -8.73 -1.14
N LYS A 48 -9.43 -9.02 -2.35
CA LYS A 48 -9.31 -10.34 -3.00
C LYS A 48 -7.91 -10.65 -3.48
N ILE A 49 -7.23 -9.69 -4.11
CA ILE A 49 -5.95 -9.94 -4.78
C ILE A 49 -4.75 -9.58 -3.88
N LEU A 50 -4.90 -8.55 -3.04
CA LEU A 50 -3.78 -8.00 -2.28
C LEU A 50 -3.87 -8.23 -0.78
N CYS A 51 -5.07 -8.59 -0.26
CA CYS A 51 -5.38 -8.62 1.17
C CYS A 51 -4.99 -7.31 1.87
N ARG A 52 -5.44 -6.20 1.30
CA ARG A 52 -5.19 -4.84 1.79
C ARG A 52 -6.49 -4.03 1.82
N SER A 53 -6.45 -2.90 2.54
CA SER A 53 -7.56 -1.95 2.51
C SER A 53 -7.61 -1.19 1.19
N GLN A 54 -8.80 -0.75 0.80
CA GLN A 54 -9.00 0.11 -0.38
C GLN A 54 -8.09 1.35 -0.36
N GLY A 55 -7.94 2.00 0.80
CA GLY A 55 -7.06 3.17 0.94
C GLY A 55 -5.59 2.86 0.69
N THR A 56 -5.13 1.64 1.01
CA THR A 56 -3.76 1.21 0.70
C THR A 56 -3.57 1.05 -0.80
N LEU A 57 -4.53 0.43 -1.49
CA LEU A 57 -4.50 0.31 -2.94
C LEU A 57 -4.55 1.68 -3.61
N SER A 58 -5.42 2.58 -3.14
CA SER A 58 -5.53 3.94 -3.70
C SER A 58 -4.23 4.73 -3.59
N ASP A 59 -3.55 4.70 -2.44
CA ASP A 59 -2.22 5.32 -2.27
C ASP A 59 -1.17 4.68 -3.18
N LEU A 60 -1.21 3.34 -3.32
CA LEU A 60 -0.30 2.58 -4.16
C LEU A 60 -0.46 2.90 -5.66
N LEU A 61 -1.71 2.99 -6.15
CA LEU A 61 -1.99 3.33 -7.54
C LEU A 61 -1.70 4.80 -7.87
N SER A 62 -1.88 5.70 -6.89
CA SER A 62 -1.67 7.14 -7.11
C SER A 62 -0.20 7.54 -7.03
N ASN A 63 0.58 6.90 -6.15
CA ASN A 63 1.99 7.25 -5.93
C ASN A 63 2.86 5.97 -5.82
N PRO A 64 2.93 5.15 -6.88
CA PRO A 64 3.73 3.93 -6.84
C PRO A 64 5.21 4.25 -6.65
N LYS A 65 5.85 3.54 -5.72
CA LYS A 65 7.30 3.64 -5.55
C LYS A 65 8.01 2.85 -6.66
N PRO A 66 9.05 3.40 -7.30
CA PRO A 66 9.86 2.70 -8.29
C PRO A 66 10.38 1.36 -7.76
N TRP A 67 10.41 0.35 -8.64
CA TRP A 67 10.78 -1.03 -8.31
C TRP A 67 12.11 -1.17 -7.57
N ASP A 68 13.13 -0.45 -8.01
CA ASP A 68 14.48 -0.49 -7.43
C ASP A 68 14.53 0.11 -6.02
N LYS A 69 13.61 1.02 -5.73
CA LYS A 69 13.48 1.68 -4.42
C LYS A 69 12.54 0.93 -3.47
N LEU A 70 12.00 -0.22 -3.88
CA LEU A 70 11.17 -1.07 -3.01
C LEU A 70 12.05 -1.84 -2.02
N LYS A 71 11.95 -1.50 -0.73
CA LYS A 71 12.55 -2.28 0.37
C LYS A 71 11.75 -3.54 0.70
N SER A 72 10.45 -3.46 0.52
CA SER A 72 9.47 -4.54 0.70
C SER A 72 8.23 -4.22 -0.14
N GLY A 73 7.43 -5.23 -0.45
CA GLY A 73 6.20 -5.04 -1.23
C GLY A 73 6.29 -5.40 -2.72
N ARG A 74 7.43 -5.93 -3.20
CA ARG A 74 7.55 -6.49 -4.57
C ARG A 74 6.48 -7.53 -4.88
N LYS A 75 6.20 -8.42 -3.92
CA LYS A 75 5.10 -9.41 -4.00
C LYS A 75 3.74 -8.78 -4.26
N THR A 76 3.47 -7.56 -3.80
CA THR A 76 2.20 -6.87 -4.05
C THR A 76 2.06 -6.49 -5.53
N PHE A 77 3.12 -5.99 -6.14
CA PHE A 77 3.13 -5.67 -7.57
C PHE A 77 3.13 -6.93 -8.44
N LEU A 78 3.90 -7.96 -8.08
CA LEU A 78 3.85 -9.26 -8.77
C LEU A 78 2.43 -9.82 -8.82
N ARG A 79 1.66 -9.71 -7.73
CA ARG A 79 0.24 -10.14 -7.73
C ARG A 79 -0.64 -9.33 -8.65
N MET A 80 -0.47 -8.02 -8.66
CA MET A 80 -1.17 -7.15 -9.61
C MET A 80 -0.85 -7.57 -11.04
N GLN A 81 0.42 -7.79 -11.36
CA GLN A 81 0.87 -8.22 -12.68
C GLN A 81 0.27 -9.57 -13.06
N ASN A 82 0.30 -10.54 -12.14
CA ASN A 82 -0.22 -11.89 -12.38
C ASN A 82 -1.71 -11.88 -12.65
N TRP A 83 -2.49 -11.12 -11.87
CA TRP A 83 -3.93 -10.96 -12.11
C TRP A 83 -4.19 -10.23 -13.43
N LEU A 84 -3.43 -9.17 -13.72
CA LEU A 84 -3.57 -8.39 -14.95
C LEU A 84 -3.31 -9.22 -16.21
N ASN A 85 -2.40 -10.20 -16.12
CA ASN A 85 -2.05 -11.10 -17.22
C ASN A 85 -3.04 -12.25 -17.45
N GLN A 86 -4.03 -12.46 -16.56
CA GLN A 86 -5.06 -13.47 -16.77
C GLN A 86 -6.06 -13.05 -17.86
N SER A 87 -6.74 -14.03 -18.47
CA SER A 87 -7.89 -13.76 -19.35
C SER A 87 -9.03 -13.11 -18.54
N LEU A 88 -9.92 -12.39 -19.22
CA LEU A 88 -11.02 -11.68 -18.57
C LEU A 88 -11.90 -12.62 -17.72
N ASP A 89 -12.26 -13.79 -18.25
CA ASP A 89 -13.07 -14.78 -17.51
C ASP A 89 -12.37 -15.23 -16.22
N LYS A 90 -11.05 -15.47 -16.28
CA LYS A 90 -10.26 -15.84 -15.11
C LYS A 90 -10.15 -14.68 -14.12
N LYS A 91 -9.97 -13.45 -14.59
CA LYS A 91 -9.94 -12.26 -13.72
C LYS A 91 -11.23 -12.15 -12.91
N MET A 92 -12.38 -12.28 -13.58
CA MET A 92 -13.69 -12.19 -12.94
C MET A 92 -13.93 -13.37 -11.99
N ALA A 93 -13.64 -14.59 -12.42
CA ALA A 93 -13.75 -15.77 -11.57
C ALA A 93 -12.93 -15.64 -10.27
N ILE A 94 -11.70 -15.14 -10.35
CA ILE A 94 -10.85 -14.92 -9.17
C ILE A 94 -11.48 -13.90 -8.21
N LEU A 95 -12.16 -12.87 -8.71
CA LEU A 95 -12.81 -11.86 -7.86
C LEU A 95 -14.07 -12.39 -7.18
N GLU A 96 -14.77 -13.33 -7.81
CA GLU A 96 -15.96 -14.01 -7.28
C GLU A 96 -15.61 -15.11 -6.26
N MET A 97 -14.42 -15.71 -6.38
CA MET A 97 -13.94 -16.75 -5.46
C MET A 97 -13.83 -16.27 -4.00
N ASN A 98 -13.94 -17.23 -3.07
CA ASN A 98 -13.65 -16.96 -1.67
C ASN A 98 -12.18 -16.55 -1.50
N THR A 99 -11.94 -15.53 -0.68
CA THR A 99 -10.63 -14.89 -0.47
C THR A 99 -9.58 -15.92 -0.02
N GLU A 100 -9.97 -16.95 0.73
CA GLU A 100 -9.07 -18.05 1.12
C GLU A 100 -8.64 -18.94 -0.06
N ALA A 101 -9.54 -19.19 -1.02
CA ALA A 101 -9.24 -19.97 -2.20
C ALA A 101 -8.31 -19.20 -3.13
N VAL A 102 -8.56 -17.90 -3.33
CA VAL A 102 -7.66 -16.98 -4.07
C VAL A 102 -6.28 -16.96 -3.43
N ASN A 103 -6.22 -16.83 -2.10
CA ASN A 103 -4.97 -16.85 -1.37
C ASN A 103 -4.22 -18.18 -1.57
N ARG A 104 -4.87 -19.34 -1.40
CA ARG A 104 -4.24 -20.65 -1.62
C ARG A 104 -3.74 -20.80 -3.06
N ALA A 105 -4.55 -20.43 -4.04
CA ALA A 105 -4.22 -20.47 -5.46
C ALA A 105 -3.02 -19.58 -5.81
N LEU A 106 -2.93 -18.39 -5.20
CA LEU A 106 -1.81 -17.46 -5.36
C LEU A 106 -0.61 -17.76 -4.43
N GLY A 107 -0.60 -18.92 -3.75
CA GLY A 107 0.50 -19.33 -2.86
C GLY A 107 0.63 -18.45 -1.61
N MET A 108 -0.47 -17.84 -1.18
CA MET A 108 -0.55 -16.98 -0.01
C MET A 108 -1.28 -17.67 1.13
N SER A 109 -0.66 -17.66 2.31
CA SER A 109 -1.43 -17.64 3.56
C SER A 109 -1.97 -16.22 3.78
N PRO A 110 -3.16 -16.05 4.39
CA PRO A 110 -3.61 -14.75 4.88
C PRO A 110 -2.48 -14.09 5.66
N PRO A 111 -2.29 -12.76 5.60
CA PRO A 111 -1.30 -12.11 6.44
C PRO A 111 -1.64 -12.40 7.89
N VAL A 112 -0.92 -13.35 8.50
CA VAL A 112 -0.90 -13.47 9.95
C VAL A 112 -0.47 -12.10 10.48
N PRO A 113 -1.20 -11.52 11.45
CA PRO A 113 -0.80 -10.24 12.03
C PRO A 113 0.67 -10.37 12.44
N ALA A 114 1.50 -9.44 11.97
CA ALA A 114 2.94 -9.50 12.07
C ALA A 114 3.37 -9.90 13.49
N LYS A 115 3.82 -11.16 13.67
CA LYS A 115 4.45 -11.64 14.91
C LYS A 115 5.89 -11.13 15.00
N HIS A 116 6.08 -9.81 14.92
CA HIS A 116 7.34 -9.18 15.26
C HIS A 116 7.15 -8.32 16.50
N SER A 117 7.32 -9.00 17.65
CA SER A 117 7.72 -8.53 18.98
C SER A 117 6.86 -9.26 20.03
N PRO A 118 7.46 -9.92 21.05
CA PRO A 118 6.72 -10.51 22.17
C PRO A 118 6.23 -9.36 23.06
N ARG A 119 5.19 -8.65 22.61
CA ARG A 119 4.51 -7.63 23.40
C ARG A 119 3.20 -8.23 23.91
N ASN A 120 3.27 -8.73 25.14
CA ASN A 120 2.20 -9.11 26.07
C ASN A 120 0.78 -9.33 25.45
N PRO A 121 0.27 -10.58 25.39
CA PRO A 121 -1.05 -10.92 24.84
C PRO A 121 -2.25 -10.19 25.49
N LYS A 122 -2.06 -9.56 26.66
CA LYS A 122 -3.11 -8.78 27.34
C LYS A 122 -3.45 -7.43 26.67
N ALA A 123 -2.70 -6.98 25.66
CA ALA A 123 -2.99 -5.73 24.95
C ALA A 123 -4.00 -5.89 23.79
N VAL A 124 -4.34 -7.12 23.38
CA VAL A 124 -5.19 -7.37 22.20
C VAL A 124 -6.69 -7.14 22.48
N TRP A 125 -7.08 -7.05 23.76
CA TRP A 125 -8.45 -6.75 24.21
C TRP A 125 -8.59 -5.41 24.92
N ALA A 126 -7.52 -4.62 25.03
CA ALA A 126 -7.62 -3.22 25.42
C ALA A 126 -8.02 -2.41 24.19
N GLY A 127 -9.31 -2.47 23.87
CA GLY A 127 -10.00 -1.62 22.90
C GLY A 127 -9.99 -0.15 23.31
N SER A 128 -8.80 0.43 23.48
CA SER A 128 -8.65 1.87 23.36
C SER A 128 -8.82 2.19 21.89
N ASN A 129 -10.07 2.42 21.47
CA ASN A 129 -10.41 3.18 20.28
C ASN A 129 -9.64 4.51 20.36
N LYS A 130 -8.37 4.53 19.94
CA LYS A 130 -7.56 5.73 19.84
C LYS A 130 -8.23 6.57 18.77
N LYS A 131 -9.14 7.45 19.21
CA LYS A 131 -9.88 8.37 18.37
C LYS A 131 -8.88 9.05 17.46
N ARG A 132 -9.08 8.93 16.14
CA ARG A 132 -8.17 9.51 15.15
C ARG A 132 -8.07 11.01 15.43
N ILE A 133 -6.86 11.48 15.69
CA ILE A 133 -6.58 12.91 15.86
C ILE A 133 -6.70 13.56 14.48
N VAL A 134 -7.55 14.58 14.39
CA VAL A 134 -7.68 15.43 13.20
C VAL A 134 -7.14 16.79 13.58
N PHE A 135 -6.08 17.23 12.90
CA PHE A 135 -5.54 18.56 13.11
C PHE A 135 -6.58 19.61 12.72
N THR A 136 -6.66 20.68 13.51
CA THR A 136 -7.42 21.86 13.11
C THR A 136 -6.78 22.52 11.88
N ASN A 137 -7.55 23.32 11.16
CA ASN A 137 -7.03 24.06 10.01
C ASN A 137 -5.84 24.96 10.38
N ILE A 138 -5.87 25.57 11.57
CA ILE A 138 -4.79 26.42 12.06
C ILE A 138 -3.55 25.57 12.34
N GLN A 139 -3.68 24.47 13.08
CA GLN A 139 -2.56 23.55 13.36
C GLN A 139 -1.93 23.04 12.07
N LYS A 140 -2.75 22.61 11.09
CA LYS A 140 -2.28 22.12 9.80
C LYS A 140 -1.51 23.19 9.02
N LYS A 141 -2.07 24.40 8.87
CA LYS A 141 -1.42 25.51 8.15
C LYS A 141 -0.09 25.89 8.79
N THR A 142 -0.03 25.97 10.12
CA THR A 142 1.22 26.28 10.84
C THR A 142 2.27 25.19 10.63
N LEU A 143 1.90 23.91 10.76
CA LEU A 143 2.80 22.78 10.52
C LEU A 143 3.33 22.76 9.07
N GLU A 144 2.47 23.04 8.08
CA GLU A 144 2.86 23.15 6.67
C GLU A 144 3.82 24.33 6.41
N ALA A 145 3.55 25.49 7.00
CA ALA A 145 4.41 26.67 6.86
C ALA A 145 5.81 26.43 7.46
N ILE A 146 5.88 25.75 8.59
CA ILE A 146 7.15 25.38 9.22
C ILE A 146 7.89 24.35 8.35
N PHE A 147 7.19 23.33 7.84
CA PHE A 147 7.79 22.31 6.96
C PHE A 147 8.42 22.91 5.71
N LYS A 148 7.79 23.92 5.10
CA LYS A 148 8.34 24.65 3.94
C LYS A 148 9.64 25.39 4.25
N ARG A 149 9.85 25.80 5.52
CA ARG A 149 11.08 26.50 5.95
C ARG A 149 12.16 25.53 6.40
N THR A 150 11.77 24.40 6.99
CA THR A 150 12.70 23.37 7.43
C THR A 150 12.06 21.99 7.43
N GLU A 151 12.60 21.11 6.60
CA GLU A 151 12.08 19.74 6.48
C GLU A 151 12.54 18.84 7.65
N ARG A 152 13.61 19.22 8.33
CA ARG A 152 14.26 18.48 9.43
C ARG A 152 14.36 19.36 10.67
N LEU A 153 13.28 19.38 11.43
CA LEU A 153 13.25 20.01 12.74
C LEU A 153 14.11 19.26 13.77
N SER A 154 14.83 20.00 14.62
CA SER A 154 15.46 19.45 15.82
C SER A 154 14.39 18.97 16.83
N ARG A 155 14.77 18.05 17.73
CA ARG A 155 13.86 17.54 18.76
C ARG A 155 13.31 18.65 19.65
N GLU A 156 14.16 19.62 19.99
CA GLU A 156 13.76 20.79 20.76
C GLU A 156 12.71 21.62 20.02
N MET A 157 12.94 21.92 18.74
CA MET A 157 11.98 22.72 17.96
C MET A 157 10.64 21.99 17.75
N GLN A 158 10.67 20.67 17.63
CA GLN A 158 9.44 19.85 17.61
C GLN A 158 8.68 19.93 18.93
N GLN A 159 9.39 19.93 20.06
CA GLN A 159 8.78 20.08 21.39
C GLN A 159 8.11 21.45 21.54
N THR A 160 8.78 22.52 21.10
CA THR A 160 8.21 23.88 21.09
C THR A 160 6.93 23.94 20.26
N ILE A 161 6.93 23.36 19.06
CA ILE A 161 5.76 23.33 18.18
C ILE A 161 4.62 22.52 18.79
N ALA A 162 4.93 21.37 19.39
CA ALA A 162 3.96 20.54 20.09
C ALA A 162 3.25 21.33 21.21
N SER A 163 4.03 22.02 22.05
CA SER A 163 3.49 22.89 23.10
C SER A 163 2.65 24.03 22.56
N HIS A 164 3.12 24.77 21.54
CA HIS A 164 2.39 25.91 20.97
C HIS A 164 1.09 25.50 20.26
N LEU A 165 1.08 24.35 19.61
CA LEU A 165 -0.09 23.85 18.88
C LEU A 165 -1.01 23.00 19.75
N GLN A 166 -0.67 22.78 21.03
CA GLN A 166 -1.37 21.87 21.94
C GLN A 166 -1.52 20.47 21.32
N LEU A 167 -0.43 19.95 20.77
CA LEU A 167 -0.34 18.63 20.17
C LEU A 167 0.68 17.79 20.94
N ASP A 168 0.49 16.47 20.93
CA ASP A 168 1.53 15.57 21.41
C ASP A 168 2.77 15.64 20.51
N LEU A 169 3.96 15.53 21.10
CA LEU A 169 5.23 15.47 20.36
C LEU A 169 5.18 14.39 19.26
N GLU A 170 4.58 13.24 19.57
CA GLU A 170 4.40 12.13 18.63
C GLU A 170 3.57 12.53 17.40
N SER A 171 2.55 13.38 17.58
CA SER A 171 1.74 13.87 16.46
C SER A 171 2.53 14.79 15.53
N VAL A 172 3.38 15.65 16.11
CA VAL A 172 4.28 16.53 15.34
C VAL A 172 5.35 15.69 14.63
N LEU A 173 5.98 14.73 15.31
CA LEU A 173 6.94 13.79 14.73
C LEU A 173 6.36 13.06 13.50
N ASN A 174 5.17 12.49 13.66
CA ASN A 174 4.48 11.76 12.60
C ASN A 174 4.06 12.69 11.45
N PHE A 175 3.64 13.92 11.73
CA PHE A 175 3.35 14.90 10.68
C PHE A 175 4.59 15.14 9.81
N PHE A 176 5.74 15.48 10.40
CA PHE A 176 6.96 15.79 9.66
C PHE A 176 7.53 14.55 8.96
N MET A 177 7.44 13.38 9.58
CA MET A 177 7.82 12.12 8.94
C MET A 177 6.98 11.87 7.66
N ASN A 178 5.67 12.04 7.75
CA ASN A 178 4.76 11.85 6.62
C ASN A 178 4.91 12.94 5.56
N ALA A 179 5.10 14.21 5.96
CA ALA A 179 5.33 15.32 5.04
C ALA A 179 6.60 15.08 4.20
N ARG A 180 7.72 14.70 4.83
CA ARG A 180 8.94 14.29 4.10
C ARG A 180 8.72 13.11 3.18
N ARG A 181 7.93 12.12 3.60
CA ARG A 181 7.63 10.93 2.79
C ARG A 181 6.86 11.31 1.52
N ARG A 182 5.89 12.20 1.61
CA ARG A 182 5.09 12.67 0.46
C ARG A 182 5.89 13.60 -0.45
N ASN A 183 6.74 14.49 0.12
CA ASN A 183 7.53 15.43 -0.68
C ASN A 183 8.50 14.69 -1.63
N ARG A 184 9.22 13.68 -1.12
CA ARG A 184 10.14 12.88 -1.94
C ARG A 184 9.46 12.17 -3.11
N ASN A 185 8.21 11.76 -2.97
CA ASN A 185 7.50 11.13 -4.08
C ASN A 185 7.21 12.16 -5.18
N SER A 186 6.75 13.36 -4.80
CA SER A 186 6.47 14.45 -5.75
C SER A 186 7.71 14.96 -6.50
N GLU A 187 8.87 15.04 -5.86
CA GLU A 187 10.11 15.47 -6.52
C GLU A 187 10.62 14.46 -7.57
N ASN A 188 10.45 13.15 -7.30
CA ASN A 188 10.83 12.13 -8.29
C ASN A 188 9.96 12.18 -9.55
N ASP A 189 8.69 12.57 -9.45
CA ASP A 189 7.81 12.70 -10.61
C ASP A 189 8.15 13.93 -11.47
N LYS A 190 8.60 15.03 -10.85
CA LYS A 190 9.06 16.23 -11.58
C LYS A 190 10.36 16.00 -12.34
N ASN A 191 11.34 15.37 -11.70
CA ASN A 191 12.64 15.12 -12.32
C ASN A 191 12.58 14.17 -13.53
N ILE A 192 11.56 13.29 -13.62
CA ILE A 192 11.37 12.40 -14.77
C ILE A 192 10.82 13.18 -15.97
N LEU A 193 9.83 14.06 -15.76
CA LEU A 193 9.24 14.89 -16.82
C LEU A 193 10.25 15.89 -17.41
N ASP A 194 11.14 16.42 -16.58
CA ASP A 194 12.22 17.31 -17.04
C ASP A 194 13.31 16.56 -17.82
N SER A 195 13.43 15.24 -17.65
CA SER A 195 14.40 14.41 -18.42
C SER A 195 13.87 13.91 -19.76
N GLU A 196 12.54 13.87 -19.97
CA GLU A 196 11.90 13.51 -21.25
C GLU A 196 11.68 14.72 -22.18
N SER A 197 12.08 15.92 -21.74
CA SER A 197 11.94 17.18 -22.48
C SER A 197 13.26 17.74 -23.05
N LEU A 198 14.31 16.91 -23.12
CA LEU A 198 15.60 17.20 -23.75
C LEU A 198 15.86 16.29 -24.96
#